data_AF-A0A844YU17-F1
#
_entry.id   AF-A0A844YU17-F1
#
_cell.length_a   1.000
_cell.length_b   1.000
_cell.length_c   1.000
_cell.angle_alpha   90.00
_cell.angle_beta   90.00
_cell.angle_gamma   90.00
#
_symmetry.space_group_name_H-M   'P 1'
#
loop_
_entity.id
_entity.type
_entity.pdbx_description
1 polymer ?
#
loop_
_entity_poly.entity_id
_entity_poly.type
_entity_poly.pdbx_seq_one_letter_code
_entity_poly.pdbx_strand_id
1 'polypeptide(L)'
;MQSSPLDDPAKAAYAWARYRRLMRGMFAFTVLVVIIALGALYAEFGLVSVHLFIATALGIGFAMLLMSALMGLVFLSNGTGHDAAVDNNLDSLDP
;
A
#
# COMPACT_ATOMS: atom_id res chain seq x y z
N MET A 1 -29.09 -21.09 -5.36
CA MET A 1 -28.11 -20.19 -6.01
C MET A 1 -28.24 -18.82 -5.35
N GLN A 2 -27.45 -18.56 -4.32
CA GLN A 2 -27.43 -17.28 -3.62
C GLN A 2 -26.53 -16.31 -4.39
N SER A 3 -27.04 -15.12 -4.69
CA SER A 3 -26.30 -14.04 -5.34
C SER A 3 -25.07 -13.68 -4.52
N SER A 4 -23.93 -13.66 -5.21
CA SER A 4 -22.64 -13.25 -4.66
C SER A 4 -22.71 -11.79 -4.19
N PRO A 5 -22.30 -11.46 -2.96
CA PRO A 5 -22.18 -10.08 -2.46
C PRO A 5 -21.19 -9.18 -3.23
N LEU A 6 -20.64 -9.65 -4.34
CA LEU A 6 -19.69 -8.97 -5.22
C LEU A 6 -20.34 -8.18 -6.38
N ASP A 7 -21.67 -8.24 -6.54
CA ASP A 7 -22.40 -7.51 -7.60
C ASP A 7 -22.88 -6.10 -7.20
N ASP A 8 -22.42 -5.57 -6.06
CA ASP A 8 -22.80 -4.24 -5.59
C ASP A 8 -21.69 -3.20 -5.91
N PRO A 9 -21.73 -2.55 -7.09
CA PRO A 9 -20.70 -1.62 -7.54
C PRO A 9 -20.50 -0.44 -6.58
N ALA A 10 -21.51 -0.13 -5.76
CA ALA A 10 -21.43 0.91 -4.74
C ALA A 10 -20.46 0.54 -3.59
N LYS A 11 -20.44 -0.72 -3.15
CA LYS A 11 -19.55 -1.18 -2.07
C LYS A 11 -18.10 -1.32 -2.53
N ALA A 12 -17.88 -1.84 -3.74
CA ALA A 12 -16.55 -1.92 -4.35
C ALA A 12 -15.94 -0.53 -4.60
N ALA A 13 -16.74 0.43 -5.06
CA ALA A 13 -16.31 1.81 -5.26
C ALA A 13 -15.86 2.48 -3.96
N TYR A 14 -16.60 2.26 -2.86
CA TYR A 14 -16.27 2.82 -1.54
C TYR A 14 -14.96 2.23 -0.98
N ALA A 15 -14.77 0.91 -1.08
CA ALA A 15 -13.53 0.25 -0.68
C ALA A 15 -12.33 0.74 -1.51
N TRP A 16 -12.51 0.89 -2.83
CA TRP A 16 -11.46 1.37 -3.73
C TRP A 16 -11.12 2.85 -3.54
N ALA A 17 -12.07 3.68 -3.12
CA ALA A 17 -11.82 5.07 -2.73
C ALA A 17 -10.97 5.17 -1.46
N ARG A 18 -11.24 4.34 -0.44
CA ARG A 18 -10.44 4.29 0.79
C ARG A 18 -9.01 3.83 0.53
N TYR A 19 -8.85 2.78 -0.28
CA TYR A 19 -7.55 2.27 -0.70
C TYR A 19 -6.72 3.34 -1.43
N ARG A 20 -7.30 4.02 -2.43
CA ARG A 20 -6.59 5.10 -3.13
C ARG A 20 -6.20 6.26 -2.22
N ARG A 21 -7.04 6.64 -1.25
CA ARG A 21 -6.72 7.72 -0.30
C ARG A 21 -5.50 7.35 0.55
N LEU A 22 -5.41 6.09 0.99
CA LEU A 22 -4.30 5.57 1.78
C LEU A 22 -3.01 5.46 0.93
N MET A 23 -3.11 4.93 -0.29
CA MET A 23 -1.99 4.89 -1.25
C MET A 23 -1.47 6.28 -1.60
N ARG A 24 -2.35 7.29 -1.70
CA ARG A 24 -1.94 8.67 -1.95
C ARG A 24 -1.19 9.28 -0.76
N GLY A 25 -1.57 8.93 0.46
CA GLY A 25 -0.84 9.31 1.68
C GLY A 25 0.54 8.69 1.75
N MET A 26 0.64 7.39 1.47
CA MET A 26 1.93 6.69 1.35
C MET A 26 2.82 7.31 0.28
N PHE A 27 2.28 7.59 -0.91
CA PHE A 27 3.05 8.21 -1.98
C PHE A 27 3.58 9.59 -1.58
N ALA A 28 2.76 10.43 -0.95
CA ALA A 28 3.19 11.74 -0.47
C ALA A 28 4.31 11.62 0.58
N PHE A 29 4.21 10.65 1.49
CA PHE A 29 5.24 10.36 2.48
C PHE A 29 6.56 9.90 1.82
N THR A 30 6.47 8.98 0.85
CA THR A 30 7.63 8.51 0.08
C THR A 30 8.35 9.68 -0.61
N VAL A 31 7.60 10.55 -1.28
CA VAL A 31 8.14 11.73 -1.96
C VAL A 31 8.80 12.68 -0.96
N LEU A 32 8.17 12.91 0.21
CA LEU A 32 8.73 13.75 1.25
C LEU A 32 10.08 13.22 1.75
N VAL A 33 10.17 11.92 2.03
CA VAL A 33 11.43 11.30 2.48
C VAL A 33 12.52 11.40 1.40
N VAL A 34 12.18 11.18 0.13
CA VAL A 34 13.13 11.35 -0.98
C VAL A 34 13.64 12.79 -1.05
N ILE A 35 12.76 13.79 -0.94
CA ILE A 35 13.16 15.21 -0.95
C ILE A 35 14.08 15.52 0.24
N ILE A 36 13.74 15.05 1.44
CA ILE A 36 14.55 15.27 2.65
C ILE A 36 15.93 14.64 2.47
N ALA A 37 16.00 13.41 1.98
CA ALA A 37 17.28 12.72 1.79
C ALA A 37 18.16 13.40 0.74
N LEU A 38 17.59 13.84 -0.39
CA LEU A 38 18.31 14.59 -1.40
C LEU A 38 18.78 15.96 -0.88
N GLY A 39 17.93 16.63 -0.09
CA GLY A 39 18.27 17.91 0.55
C GLY A 39 19.40 17.77 1.58
N ALA A 40 19.35 16.75 2.41
CA ALA A 40 20.42 16.43 3.37
C ALA A 40 21.74 16.11 2.64
N LEU A 41 21.67 15.30 1.59
CA LEU A 41 22.85 14.95 0.78
C LEU A 41 23.48 16.18 0.11
N TYR A 42 22.64 17.08 -0.42
CA TYR A 42 23.09 18.33 -1.02
C TYR A 42 23.76 19.25 0.01
N ALA A 43 23.20 19.34 1.23
CA ALA A 43 23.73 20.17 2.30
C ALA A 43 25.09 19.68 2.83
N GLU A 44 25.29 18.36 2.95
CA GLU A 44 26.55 17.79 3.45
C GLU A 44 27.66 17.75 2.40
N PHE A 45 27.34 17.38 1.16
CA PHE A 45 28.36 17.02 0.17
C PHE A 45 28.45 17.98 -1.03
N GLY A 46 27.53 18.94 -1.20
CA GLY A 46 27.50 19.76 -2.42
C GLY A 46 27.42 18.91 -3.71
N LEU A 47 27.98 19.40 -4.82
CA LEU A 47 27.97 18.70 -6.13
C LEU A 47 29.15 17.74 -6.32
N VAL A 48 29.56 17.00 -5.29
CA VAL A 48 30.82 16.22 -5.32
C VAL A 48 30.74 14.96 -6.20
N SER A 49 29.61 14.24 -6.24
CA SER A 49 29.50 13.06 -7.11
C SER A 49 28.06 12.68 -7.47
N VAL A 50 27.77 12.70 -8.77
CA VAL A 50 26.49 12.28 -9.35
C VAL A 50 26.13 10.83 -8.95
N HIS A 51 27.12 9.94 -8.83
CA HIS A 51 26.92 8.56 -8.40
C HIS A 51 26.30 8.44 -7.01
N LEU A 52 26.65 9.32 -6.07
CA LEU A 52 26.10 9.33 -4.70
C LEU A 52 24.62 9.69 -4.73
N PHE A 53 24.25 10.72 -5.50
CA PHE A 53 22.85 11.11 -5.68
C PHE A 53 22.03 9.99 -6.33
N ILE A 54 22.56 9.36 -7.37
CA ILE A 54 21.87 8.25 -8.05
C ILE A 54 21.74 7.04 -7.13
N ALA A 55 22.79 6.65 -6.43
CA ALA A 55 22.78 5.51 -5.51
C ALA A 55 21.81 5.73 -4.33
N THR A 56 21.80 6.93 -3.74
CA THR A 56 20.87 7.28 -2.66
C THR A 56 19.43 7.33 -3.16
N ALA A 57 19.18 7.94 -4.34
CA ALA A 57 17.84 7.99 -4.93
C ALA A 57 17.31 6.59 -5.26
N LEU A 58 18.15 5.73 -5.85
CA LEU A 58 17.81 4.33 -6.13
C LEU A 58 17.59 3.53 -4.84
N GLY A 59 18.45 3.69 -3.84
CA GLY A 59 18.35 2.98 -2.56
C GLY A 59 17.06 3.32 -1.83
N ILE A 60 16.75 4.61 -1.70
CA ILE A 60 15.52 5.09 -1.04
C ILE A 60 14.30 4.72 -1.87
N GLY A 61 14.34 4.93 -3.19
CA GLY A 61 13.25 4.56 -4.10
C GLY A 61 12.94 3.07 -4.03
N PHE A 62 13.96 2.22 -4.09
CA PHE A 62 13.81 0.76 -4.00
C PHE A 62 13.27 0.32 -2.64
N ALA A 63 13.81 0.83 -1.53
CA ALA A 63 13.32 0.51 -0.19
C ALA A 63 11.84 0.89 -0.01
N MET A 64 11.44 2.05 -0.54
CA MET A 64 10.06 2.53 -0.48
C MET A 64 9.12 1.74 -1.37
N LEU A 65 9.54 1.37 -2.59
CA LEU A 65 8.78 0.48 -3.47
C LEU A 65 8.58 -0.88 -2.82
N LEU A 66 9.63 -1.43 -2.19
CA LEU A 66 9.57 -2.70 -1.47
C LEU A 66 8.62 -2.62 -0.28
N MET A 67 8.75 -1.59 0.55
CA MET A 67 7.83 -1.34 1.67
C MET A 67 6.38 -1.22 1.19
N SER A 68 6.14 -0.50 0.09
CA SER A 68 4.80 -0.34 -0.48
C SER A 68 4.24 -1.64 -1.06
N ALA A 69 5.07 -2.44 -1.73
CA ALA A 69 4.68 -3.72 -2.27
C ALA A 69 4.28 -4.68 -1.15
N LEU A 70 5.08 -4.74 -0.08
CA LEU A 70 4.80 -5.57 1.10
C LEU A 70 3.48 -5.15 1.78
N MET A 71 3.28 -3.85 1.99
CA MET A 71 2.04 -3.35 2.59
C MET A 71 0.82 -3.61 1.71
N GLY A 72 0.96 -3.50 0.37
CA GLY A 72 -0.07 -3.89 -0.59
C GLY A 72 -0.40 -5.39 -0.52
N LEU A 73 0.61 -6.24 -0.41
CA LEU A 73 0.44 -7.69 -0.26
C LEU A 73 -0.28 -8.06 1.04
N VAL A 74 0.04 -7.39 2.16
CA VAL A 74 -0.63 -7.59 3.46
C VAL A 74 -2.11 -7.19 3.36
N PHE A 75 -2.43 -6.09 2.68
CA PHE A 75 -3.83 -5.69 2.44
C PHE A 75 -4.59 -6.70 1.57
N LEU A 76 -3.97 -7.22 0.52
CA LEU A 76 -4.53 -8.31 -0.28
C LEU A 76 -4.73 -9.57 0.56
N SER A 77 -3.77 -9.94 1.39
CA SER A 77 -3.84 -11.11 2.28
C SER A 77 -4.99 -11.04 3.29
N ASN A 78 -5.27 -9.86 3.84
CA ASN A 78 -6.39 -9.66 4.77
C ASN A 78 -7.75 -9.46 4.05
N GLY A 79 -7.73 -9.03 2.78
CA GLY A 79 -8.93 -8.72 2.00
C GLY A 79 -9.49 -9.87 1.15
N THR A 80 -8.78 -11.00 1.04
CA THR A 80 -9.17 -12.17 0.22
C THR A 80 -10.35 -12.98 0.75
N GLY A 81 -10.98 -12.55 1.85
CA GLY A 81 -12.29 -13.07 2.26
C GLY A 81 -12.26 -14.49 2.83
N HIS A 82 -11.12 -14.96 3.34
CA HIS A 82 -11.07 -16.25 4.04
C HIS A 82 -11.95 -16.24 5.30
N ASP A 83 -11.96 -15.13 6.04
CA ASP A 83 -12.69 -15.05 7.32
C ASP A 83 -14.13 -14.54 7.16
N ALA A 84 -14.41 -13.81 6.08
CA ALA A 84 -15.79 -13.38 5.76
C ALA A 84 -16.67 -14.53 5.24
N ALA A 85 -16.08 -15.64 4.84
CA ALA A 85 -16.78 -16.84 4.36
C ALA A 85 -17.15 -17.82 5.48
N VAL A 86 -16.67 -17.62 6.72
CA VAL A 86 -16.86 -18.58 7.84
C VAL A 86 -18.10 -18.27 8.69
N ASP A 87 -18.66 -17.05 8.64
CA ASP A 87 -19.74 -16.62 9.53
C ASP A 87 -21.18 -16.92 9.03
N ASN A 88 -21.39 -18.02 8.28
CA ASN A 88 -22.71 -18.33 7.70
C ASN A 88 -23.12 -19.82 7.77
N ASN A 89 -22.49 -20.63 8.63
CA ASN A 89 -22.88 -22.06 8.78
C ASN A 89 -23.22 -22.49 10.21
N LEU A 90 -23.23 -21.59 11.20
CA LEU A 90 -23.53 -21.98 12.58
C LEU A 90 -25.03 -21.94 12.94
N ASP A 91 -25.86 -21.29 12.11
CA ASP A 91 -27.32 -21.23 12.31
C ASP A 91 -28.08 -22.46 11.78
N SER A 92 -27.40 -23.43 11.14
CA SER A 92 -28.02 -24.66 10.62
C SER A 92 -27.86 -25.89 11.53
N LEU A 93 -27.41 -25.72 12.77
CA LEU A 93 -27.18 -26.80 13.74
C LEU A 93 -28.04 -26.67 15.01
N ASP A 94 -29.28 -26.21 14.87
CA ASP A 94 -30.30 -26.39 15.92
C ASP A 94 -30.99 -27.76 15.70
N PRO A 95 -30.96 -28.70 16.67
CA PRO A 95 -31.54 -30.04 16.55
C PRO A 95 -33.08 -30.08 16.63
#